data_AF-A0A355A1R4-F1
#
_entry.id   AF-A0A355A1R4-F1
#
_cell.length_a   1.000
_cell.length_b   1.000
_cell.length_c   1.000
_cell.angle_alpha   90.00
_cell.angle_beta   90.00
_cell.angle_gamma   90.00
#
_symmetry.space_group_name_H-M   'P 1'
#
loop_
_entity.id
_entity.type
_entity.pdbx_description
1 polymer ?
#
loop_
_entity_poly.entity_id
_entity_poly.type
_entity_poly.pdbx_seq_one_letter_code
_entity_poly.pdbx_strand_id
1 'polypeptide(L)' 'MSIHIGAAVGEVAETVLLPGDPLRAKFIAERYLEEVFCYNQVRGMYGYTGKYNGKRVSVQGSGMGMPSLSIYAHELITC' A
#
# COMPACT_ATOMS: atom_id res chain seq x y z
N MET A 1 -7.85 9.46 -4.25
CA MET A 1 -7.96 9.73 -2.80
C MET A 1 -9.26 9.15 -2.29
N SER A 2 -9.17 8.19 -1.38
CA SER A 2 -10.30 7.51 -0.74
C SER A 2 -10.37 7.90 0.74
N ILE A 3 -11.21 7.21 1.52
CA ILE A 3 -11.41 7.54 2.95
C ILE A 3 -10.22 7.06 3.80
N HIS A 4 -9.61 5.92 3.47
CA HIS A 4 -8.56 5.29 4.28
C HIS A 4 -7.19 5.24 3.57
N ILE A 5 -7.13 5.65 2.30
CA ILE A 5 -5.91 5.72 1.50
C ILE A 5 -5.74 7.15 0.96
N GLY A 6 -4.72 7.83 1.49
CA GLY A 6 -4.35 9.21 1.13
C GLY A 6 -3.65 9.38 -0.22
N ALA A 7 -3.68 8.37 -1.09
CA ALA A 7 -3.00 8.38 -2.38
C ALA A 7 -3.68 9.31 -3.40
N ALA A 8 -2.86 10.00 -4.19
CA ALA A 8 -3.30 10.63 -5.43
C ALA A 8 -3.56 9.57 -6.52
N VAL A 9 -4.36 9.94 -7.53
CA VAL A 9 -4.70 9.05 -8.64
C VAL A 9 -3.41 8.62 -9.36
N GLY A 10 -3.25 7.31 -9.54
CA GLY A 10 -2.10 6.72 -10.21
C GLY A 10 -0.86 6.55 -9.33
N GLU A 11 -0.87 6.89 -8.03
CA GLU A 11 0.27 6.65 -7.13
C GLU A 11 0.40 5.19 -6.69
N VAL A 12 -0.70 4.46 -6.62
CA VAL A 12 -0.74 3.02 -6.35
C VAL A 12 -0.53 2.26 -7.66
N ALA A 13 0.31 1.23 -7.63
CA ALA A 13 0.53 0.33 -8.76
C ALA A 13 -0.61 -0.68 -8.90
N GLU A 14 -0.78 -1.22 -10.10
CA GLU A 14 -1.79 -2.26 -10.38
C GLU A 14 -1.54 -3.54 -9.55
N THR A 15 -0.27 -3.88 -9.31
CA THR A 15 0.12 -5.00 -8.45
C THR A 15 0.39 -4.51 -7.04
N VAL A 16 -0.37 -5.02 -6.06
CA VAL A 16 -0.26 -4.65 -4.64
C VAL A 16 -0.06 -5.88 -3.76
N LEU A 17 0.98 -5.85 -2.90
CA LEU A 17 1.15 -6.79 -1.80
C LEU A 17 0.44 -6.26 -0.54
N LEU A 18 -0.27 -7.13 0.18
CA LEU A 18 -1.14 -6.75 1.30
C LEU A 18 -0.75 -7.42 2.63
N PRO A 19 0.36 -7.01 3.28
CA PRO A 19 0.62 -7.42 4.65
C PRO A 19 -0.41 -6.81 5.61
N GLY A 20 -0.82 -7.56 6.64
CA GLY A 20 -1.68 -7.01 7.70
C GLY A 20 -0.98 -5.93 8.53
N ASP A 21 0.30 -6.13 8.84
CA ASP A 21 1.12 -5.20 9.62
C ASP A 21 1.73 -4.09 8.73
N PRO A 22 1.42 -2.80 8.97
CA PRO A 22 2.00 -1.69 8.21
C PRO A 22 3.51 -1.54 8.40
N LEU A 23 4.09 -2.01 9.52
CA LEU A 23 5.55 -2.04 9.68
C LEU A 23 6.19 -3.10 8.78
N ARG A 24 5.45 -4.15 8.42
CA ARG A 24 5.89 -5.11 7.41
C ARG A 24 5.81 -4.52 6.01
N ALA A 25 4.82 -3.69 5.71
CA ALA A 25 4.79 -2.93 4.45
C ALA A 25 6.03 -2.03 4.32
N LYS A 26 6.37 -1.30 5.40
CA LYS A 26 7.60 -0.49 5.47
C LYS A 26 8.86 -1.33 5.26
N PHE A 27 8.99 -2.45 5.98
CA PHE A 27 10.12 -3.37 5.81
C PHE A 27 10.27 -3.87 4.37
N ILE A 28 9.16 -4.25 3.71
CA ILE A 28 9.18 -4.71 2.32
C ILE A 28 9.65 -3.59 1.40
N ALA A 29 9.07 -2.40 1.57
CA ALA A 29 9.40 -1.24 0.75
C ALA A 29 10.89 -0.86 0.87
N GLU A 30 11.41 -0.73 2.09
CA GLU A 30 12.80 -0.33 2.34
C GLU A 30 13.84 -1.36 1.91
N ARG A 31 13.49 -2.65 1.91
CA ARG A 31 14.46 -3.73 1.67
C ARG A 31 14.45 -4.29 0.26
N TYR A 32 13.32 -4.23 -0.44
CA TYR A 32 13.17 -4.90 -1.73
C TYR A 32 12.81 -3.96 -2.88
N LEU A 33 12.30 -2.76 -2.62
CA LEU A 33 11.86 -1.85 -3.67
C LEU A 33 12.89 -0.73 -3.91
N GLU A 34 12.95 -0.28 -5.16
CA GLU A 34 13.70 0.88 -5.61
C GLU A 34 12.75 2.07 -5.88
N GLU A 35 13.26 3.29 -5.94
CA GLU A 35 12.47 4.51 -6.22
C GLU A 35 11.21 4.63 -5.33
N VAL A 36 11.36 4.28 -4.05
CA VAL A 36 10.26 4.12 -3.12
C VAL A 36 9.73 5.47 -2.64
N PHE A 37 8.42 5.63 -2.64
CA PHE A 37 7.75 6.71 -1.92
C PHE A 37 6.56 6.18 -1.12
N CYS A 38 6.25 6.85 -0.01
CA CYS A 38 5.12 6.54 0.86
C CYS A 38 3.91 7.35 0.40
N TYR A 39 2.87 6.70 -0.10
CA TYR A 39 1.64 7.36 -0.55
C TYR A 39 0.55 7.38 0.52
N ASN A 40 0.64 6.53 1.56
CA ASN A 40 -0.37 6.50 2.61
C ASN A 40 0.23 6.43 4.01
N GLN A 41 -0.29 7.29 4.88
CA GLN A 41 -0.03 7.28 6.32
C GLN A 41 -1.32 7.42 7.14
N VAL A 42 -2.48 7.45 6.47
CA VAL A 42 -3.79 7.59 7.14
C VAL A 42 -3.97 6.44 8.13
N ARG A 43 -4.27 6.77 9.39
CA ARG A 43 -4.40 5.84 10.53
C ARG A 43 -3.14 5.00 10.81
N GLY A 44 -1.97 5.42 10.33
CA GLY A 44 -0.74 4.64 10.43
C GLY A 44 -0.71 3.40 9.54
N MET A 45 -1.64 3.28 8.58
CA MET A 45 -1.69 2.14 7.67
C MET A 45 -0.82 2.36 6.45
N TYR A 46 0.49 2.18 6.65
CA TYR A 46 1.48 2.55 5.64
C TYR A 46 1.28 1.88 4.28
N GLY A 47 1.39 2.70 3.23
CA GLY A 47 1.33 2.30 1.84
C GLY A 47 2.49 2.90 1.06
N TYR A 48 3.17 2.06 0.29
CA TYR A 48 4.34 2.45 -0.50
C TYR A 48 4.22 1.96 -1.93
N THR A 49 4.78 2.74 -2.85
CA THR A 49 5.00 2.33 -4.24
C THR A 49 6.47 2.47 -4.57
N GLY A 50 7.01 1.51 -5.32
CA GLY A 50 8.36 1.55 -5.84
C GLY A 50 8.49 0.61 -7.04
N LYS A 51 9.71 0.21 -7.36
CA LYS A 51 10.03 -0.73 -8.42
C LYS A 51 10.70 -1.99 -7.87
N TYR A 52 10.29 -3.14 -8.39
CA TYR A 52 10.96 -4.42 -8.19
C TYR A 52 11.34 -5.00 -9.55
N ASN A 53 12.63 -5.20 -9.81
CA ASN A 53 13.14 -5.63 -11.13
C ASN A 53 12.57 -4.79 -12.29
N GLY A 54 12.58 -3.46 -12.13
CA GLY A 54 12.04 -2.51 -13.11
C GLY A 54 10.51 -2.44 -13.21
N LYS A 55 9.77 -3.31 -12.51
CA LYS A 55 8.30 -3.32 -12.51
C LYS A 55 7.75 -2.53 -11.34
N ARG A 56 6.75 -1.69 -11.59
CA ARG A 56 6.09 -0.92 -10.54
C ARG A 56 5.23 -1.84 -9.66
N VAL A 57 5.45 -1.79 -8.35
CA VAL A 57 4.73 -2.61 -7.36
C VAL A 57 4.43 -1.74 -6.14
N SER A 58 3.26 -1.94 -5.54
CA SER A 58 2.90 -1.33 -4.27
C SER A 58 2.83 -2.35 -3.15
N VAL A 59 2.98 -1.87 -1.92
CA VAL A 59 2.74 -2.64 -0.70
C VAL A 59 1.91 -1.79 0.26
N GLN A 60 0.79 -2.33 0.73
CA GLN A 60 -0.19 -1.61 1.55
C GLN A 60 -0.53 -2.43 2.80
N GLY A 61 -0.40 -1.81 3.98
CA GLY A 61 -0.93 -2.41 5.21
C GLY A 61 -2.45 -2.60 5.12
N SER A 62 -2.98 -3.74 5.59
CA SER A 62 -4.43 -4.01 5.61
C SER A 62 -5.05 -4.04 7.00
N GLY A 63 -4.25 -4.02 8.06
CA GLY A 63 -4.69 -4.31 9.42
C GLY A 63 -5.09 -5.79 9.61
N MET A 64 -5.75 -6.07 10.74
CA MET A 64 -6.16 -7.43 11.12
C MET A 64 -7.68 -7.61 11.01
N GLY A 65 -8.09 -8.78 10.54
CA GLY A 65 -9.49 -9.20 10.44
C GLY A 65 -10.19 -8.76 9.15
N MET A 66 -11.23 -9.51 8.79
CA MET A 66 -12.03 -9.31 7.58
C MET A 66 -12.55 -7.87 7.42
N PRO A 67 -13.07 -7.19 8.46
CA PRO A 67 -13.56 -5.82 8.30
C PRO A 67 -12.45 -4.84 7.88
N SER A 68 -11.27 -4.94 8.47
CA SER A 68 -10.14 -4.07 8.15
C SER A 68 -9.67 -4.31 6.71
N LEU A 69 -9.40 -5.57 6.35
CA LEU A 69 -8.94 -5.93 5.01
C LEU A 69 -9.93 -5.47 3.93
N SER A 70 -11.24 -5.64 4.16
CA SER A 70 -12.27 -5.32 3.17
C SER A 70 -12.29 -3.84 2.81
N ILE A 71 -12.02 -2.94 3.76
CA ILE A 71 -11.95 -1.48 3.50
C ILE A 71 -10.80 -1.18 2.55
N TYR A 72 -9.58 -1.62 2.90
CA TYR A 72 -8.39 -1.32 2.09
C TYR A 72 -8.45 -2.00 0.72
N ALA A 73 -8.92 -3.25 0.65
CA ALA A 73 -9.07 -3.96 -0.62
C ALA A 73 -10.12 -3.28 -1.53
N HIS A 74 -11.27 -2.87 -0.98
CA HIS A 74 -12.30 -2.18 -1.75
C HIS A 74 -11.77 -0.86 -2.33
N GLU A 75 -11.17 -0.02 -1.49
CA GLU A 75 -10.63 1.27 -1.93
C GLU A 75 -9.51 1.10 -2.98
N LEU A 76 -8.63 0.11 -2.83
CA LEU A 76 -7.59 -0.19 -3.83
C LEU A 76 -8.15 -0.64 -5.19
N ILE A 77 -9.31 -1.29 -5.22
CA ILE A 77 -9.93 -1.77 -6.46
C ILE A 77 -10.72 -0.65 -7.16
N THR A 78 -11.32 0.26 -6.39
CA THR A 78 -12.25 1.26 -6.92
C THR A 78 -11.66 2.67 -7.12
N CYS A 79 -10.44 2.94 -6.64
CA CYS A 79 -9.84 4.28 -6.64
C CYS A 79 -8.56 4.41 -7.48
#